data_AF-A0A448X2K7-F1
#
_entry.id   AF-A0A448X2K7-F1
#
_cell.length_a   1.000
_cell.length_b   1.000
_cell.length_c   1.000
_cell.angle_alpha   90.00
_cell.angle_beta   90.00
_cell.angle_gamma   90.00
#
_symmetry.space_group_name_H-M   'P 1'
#
loop_
_entity.id
_entity.type
_entity.pdbx_description
1 polymer ?
#
loop_
_entity_poly.entity_id
_entity_poly.type
_entity_poly.pdbx_seq_one_letter_code
_entity_poly.pdbx_strand_id
1 'polypeptide(L)'
;MQQETIATDADATIPAMELPLCGVRRIWVAREHRRRGIATALLDCVLQNFAYGHSLSRSRVAFAEPTADGADFAVNFTGREDFYYY
;
A
#
# COMPACT_ATOMS: atom_id res chain seq x y z
N MET A 1 24.22 -12.00 -40.48
CA MET A 1 23.19 -10.95 -40.61
C MET A 1 22.04 -11.38 -39.72
N GLN A 2 21.99 -10.82 -38.51
CA GLN A 2 21.10 -11.21 -37.41
C GLN A 2 19.73 -10.53 -37.58
N GLN A 3 18.61 -11.21 -37.30
CA GLN A 3 17.33 -10.63 -36.84
C GLN A 3 16.63 -11.69 -35.97
N GLU A 4 16.68 -11.64 -34.64
CA GLU A 4 15.95 -10.84 -33.63
C GLU A 4 14.62 -11.48 -33.16
N THR A 5 14.60 -11.79 -31.86
CA THR A 5 13.54 -12.44 -31.08
C THR A 5 12.44 -11.44 -30.75
N ILE A 6 11.19 -11.75 -31.13
CA ILE A 6 10.02 -10.94 -30.74
C ILE A 6 9.59 -11.37 -29.33
N ALA A 7 9.99 -10.62 -28.32
CA ALA A 7 9.37 -10.66 -27.01
C ALA A 7 8.05 -9.85 -27.07
N THR A 8 6.97 -10.45 -26.59
CA THR A 8 5.65 -9.84 -26.53
C THR A 8 5.65 -8.71 -25.48
N ASP A 9 5.70 -7.47 -25.96
CA ASP A 9 5.44 -6.26 -25.17
C ASP A 9 3.95 -6.20 -24.79
N ALA A 10 3.61 -6.72 -23.61
CA ALA A 10 2.27 -6.63 -23.03
C ALA A 10 2.29 -6.31 -21.53
N ASP A 11 3.14 -5.37 -21.13
CA ASP A 11 2.95 -4.64 -19.88
C ASP A 11 3.19 -3.17 -20.18
N ALA A 12 2.09 -2.44 -20.41
CA ALA A 12 2.11 -1.00 -20.59
C ALA A 12 2.64 -0.38 -19.30
N THR A 13 3.96 -0.21 -19.24
CA THR A 13 4.71 0.37 -18.14
C THR A 13 4.30 1.84 -18.04
N ILE A 14 3.32 2.12 -17.17
CA ILE A 14 3.16 3.44 -16.59
C ILE A 14 4.48 3.71 -15.86
N PRO A 15 5.25 4.77 -16.22
CA PRO A 15 6.58 4.97 -15.68
C PRO A 15 6.49 5.10 -14.17
N ALA A 16 7.24 4.24 -13.46
CA ALA A 16 7.89 4.38 -12.15
C ALA A 16 7.36 5.44 -11.15
N MET A 17 6.05 5.65 -11.08
CA MET A 17 5.44 6.57 -10.11
C MET A 17 5.31 5.84 -8.78
N GLU A 18 6.40 5.82 -8.02
CA GLU A 18 6.44 5.42 -6.61
C GLU A 18 5.75 6.47 -5.69
N LEU A 19 4.59 6.97 -6.11
CA LEU A 19 3.75 7.76 -5.24
C LEU A 19 2.73 6.86 -4.53
N PRO A 20 2.38 7.23 -3.28
CA PRO A 20 1.24 6.63 -2.62
C PRO A 20 -0.03 6.92 -3.44
N LEU A 21 -0.82 5.87 -3.67
CA LEU A 21 -2.11 5.99 -4.34
C LEU A 21 -3.28 5.95 -3.35
N CYS A 22 -3.06 5.42 -2.14
CA CYS A 22 -4.07 5.31 -1.11
C CYS A 22 -3.68 6.13 0.12
N GLY A 23 -4.47 7.16 0.43
CA GLY A 23 -4.31 7.97 1.64
C GLY A 23 -5.25 7.53 2.76
N VAL A 24 -4.69 7.11 3.89
CA VAL A 24 -5.42 6.70 5.08
C VAL A 24 -5.55 7.89 6.03
N ARG A 25 -6.70 8.57 5.97
CA ARG A 25 -6.98 9.72 6.84
C ARG A 25 -7.13 9.32 8.31
N ARG A 26 -7.75 8.17 8.59
CA ARG A 26 -7.89 7.60 9.94
C ARG A 26 -8.03 6.08 9.86
N ILE A 27 -7.46 5.41 10.84
CA ILE A 27 -7.72 4.00 11.12
C ILE A 27 -7.81 3.82 12.63
N TRP A 28 -8.77 3.02 13.09
CA TRP A 28 -8.98 2.80 14.51
C TRP A 28 -9.45 1.37 14.77
N VAL A 29 -8.93 0.80 15.86
CA VAL A 29 -9.36 -0.47 16.41
C VAL A 29 -9.52 -0.29 17.92
N ALA A 30 -10.65 -0.76 18.45
CA ALA A 30 -10.94 -0.79 19.88
C ALA A 30 -9.78 -1.40 20.67
N ARG A 31 -9.41 -0.80 21.81
CA ARG A 31 -8.19 -1.16 22.56
C ARG A 31 -8.13 -2.65 22.88
N GLU A 32 -9.24 -3.24 23.30
CA GLU A 32 -9.39 -4.68 23.61
C GLU A 32 -9.19 -5.63 22.42
N HIS A 33 -9.27 -5.11 21.20
CA HIS A 33 -9.18 -5.87 19.95
C HIS A 33 -7.92 -5.54 19.12
N ARG A 34 -7.03 -4.68 19.62
CA ARG A 34 -5.76 -4.37 18.96
C ARG A 34 -4.85 -5.59 18.93
N ARG A 35 -3.87 -5.57 17.99
CA ARG A 35 -2.87 -6.63 17.77
C ARG A 35 -3.46 -7.99 17.39
N ARG A 36 -4.72 -8.03 16.91
CA ARG A 36 -5.40 -9.21 16.37
C ARG A 36 -5.54 -9.20 14.85
N GLY A 37 -4.76 -8.36 14.15
CA GLY A 37 -4.78 -8.26 12.68
C GLY A 37 -5.93 -7.46 12.07
N ILE A 38 -6.83 -6.88 12.88
CA ILE A 38 -8.03 -6.18 12.38
C ILE A 38 -7.66 -4.98 11.48
N ALA A 39 -6.75 -4.11 11.92
CA ALA A 39 -6.33 -2.95 11.13
C ALA A 39 -5.67 -3.36 9.79
N THR A 40 -4.88 -4.43 9.81
CA THR A 40 -4.26 -5.01 8.61
C THR A 40 -5.33 -5.53 7.66
N ALA A 41 -6.29 -6.31 8.16
CA ALA A 41 -7.37 -6.87 7.33
C ALA A 41 -8.25 -5.78 6.71
N LEU A 42 -8.54 -4.70 7.46
CA LEU A 42 -9.25 -3.54 6.93
C LEU A 42 -8.49 -2.91 5.77
N LEU A 43 -7.18 -2.68 5.93
CA LEU A 43 -6.37 -2.07 4.88
C LEU A 43 -6.14 -3.00 3.69
N ASP A 44 -5.90 -4.29 3.90
CA ASP A 44 -5.76 -5.25 2.80
C ASP A 44 -7.04 -5.28 1.93
N CYS A 45 -8.22 -5.23 2.57
CA CYS A 45 -9.49 -5.12 1.87
C CYS A 45 -9.58 -3.80 1.08
N VAL A 46 -9.18 -2.68 1.67
CA VAL A 46 -9.11 -1.40 0.93
C VAL A 46 -8.17 -1.52 -0.27
N LEU A 47 -6.95 -2.02 -0.10
CA LEU A 47 -5.97 -2.11 -1.18
C LEU A 47 -6.38 -3.03 -2.33
N GLN A 48 -7.17 -4.07 -2.04
CA GLN A 48 -7.73 -4.96 -3.06
C GLN A 48 -8.86 -4.31 -3.86
N ASN A 49 -9.57 -3.33 -3.29
CA ASN A 49 -10.81 -2.79 -3.86
C ASN A 49 -10.75 -1.30 -4.22
N PHE A 50 -9.70 -0.58 -3.82
CA PHE A 50 -9.61 0.87 -3.94
C PHE A 50 -9.45 1.33 -5.40
N ALA A 51 -8.63 0.63 -6.18
CA ALA A 51 -8.43 0.91 -7.59
C ALA A 51 -9.16 -0.13 -8.45
N TYR A 52 -10.07 0.32 -9.30
CA TYR A 52 -10.81 -0.59 -10.17
C TYR A 52 -9.87 -1.41 -11.06
N GLY A 53 -10.00 -2.73 -11.03
CA GLY A 53 -9.19 -3.65 -11.82
C GLY A 53 -7.73 -3.81 -11.36
N HIS A 54 -7.31 -3.18 -10.25
CA HIS A 54 -5.93 -3.21 -9.78
C HIS A 54 -5.84 -3.33 -8.25
N SER A 55 -5.11 -4.33 -7.76
CA SER A 55 -4.72 -4.40 -6.36
C SER A 55 -3.52 -3.49 -6.09
N LEU A 56 -3.59 -2.69 -5.02
CA LEU A 56 -2.48 -1.85 -4.59
C LEU A 56 -1.52 -2.62 -3.67
N SER A 57 -0.23 -2.33 -3.81
CA SER A 57 0.78 -2.78 -2.84
C SER A 57 0.70 -1.94 -1.56
N ARG A 58 1.03 -2.56 -0.41
CA ARG A 58 1.11 -1.88 0.89
C ARG A 58 2.14 -0.75 0.91
N SER A 59 3.17 -0.81 0.05
CA SER A 59 4.17 0.26 -0.10
C SER A 59 3.58 1.56 -0.67
N ARG A 60 2.39 1.52 -1.28
CA ARG A 60 1.72 2.67 -1.91
C ARG A 60 0.65 3.30 -1.02
N VAL A 61 0.77 3.11 0.29
CA VAL A 61 -0.14 3.66 1.30
C VAL A 61 0.54 4.83 2.01
N ALA A 62 -0.20 5.92 2.15
CA ALA A 62 0.19 7.06 2.97
C ALA A 62 -0.75 7.24 4.16
N PHE A 63 -0.23 7.69 5.30
CA PHE A 63 -1.01 7.90 6.52
C PHE A 63 -1.07 9.39 6.89
N ALA A 64 -2.24 9.90 7.25
CA ALA A 64 -2.37 11.26 7.76
C ALA A 64 -1.87 11.33 9.21
N GLU A 65 -0.95 12.26 9.51
CA GLU A 65 -0.41 12.57 10.86
C GLU A 65 -0.53 11.42 11.89
N PRO A 66 0.35 10.39 11.81
CA PRO A 66 0.20 9.19 12.62
C PRO A 66 0.40 9.48 14.12
N THR A 67 -0.46 8.89 14.96
CA THR A 67 -0.21 8.77 16.41
C THR A 67 0.94 7.78 16.66
N ALA A 68 1.47 7.69 17.89
CA ALA A 68 2.49 6.69 18.23
C ALA A 68 2.06 5.26 17.86
N ASP A 69 0.85 4.84 18.28
CA ASP A 69 0.27 3.55 17.90
C ASP A 69 0.12 3.40 16.37
N GLY A 70 -0.19 4.51 15.68
CA GLY A 70 -0.37 4.56 14.23
C GLY A 70 0.95 4.40 13.47
N ALA A 71 2.03 5.02 13.95
CA ALA A 71 3.36 4.91 13.36
C ALA A 71 3.91 3.48 13.49
N ASP A 72 3.80 2.87 14.69
CA ASP A 72 4.18 1.47 14.92
C ASP A 72 3.42 0.53 13.98
N PHE A 73 2.12 0.78 13.81
CA PHE A 73 1.30 0.04 12.88
C PHE A 73 1.73 0.25 11.43
N ALA A 74 1.98 1.51 11.00
CA ALA A 74 2.38 1.85 9.64
C ALA A 74 3.70 1.19 9.24
N VAL A 75 4.71 1.21 10.12
CA VAL A 75 6.00 0.52 9.87
C VAL A 75 5.78 -0.98 9.69
N ASN A 76 5.03 -1.61 10.60
CA ASN A 76 4.75 -3.05 10.50
C ASN A 76 3.89 -3.41 9.27
N PHE A 77 2.94 -2.54 8.89
CA PHE A 77 2.05 -2.78 7.76
C PHE A 77 2.77 -2.64 6.41
N THR A 78 3.57 -1.57 6.26
CA THR A 78 4.27 -1.25 5.02
C THR A 78 5.61 -1.98 4.87
N GLY A 79 6.20 -2.45 5.98
CA GLY A 79 7.50 -3.09 6.02
C GLY A 79 8.68 -2.13 5.87
N ARG A 80 8.45 -0.82 6.04
CA ARG A 80 9.48 0.23 5.91
C ARG A 80 9.36 1.28 7.02
N GLU A 81 10.49 1.83 7.45
CA GLU A 81 10.51 2.91 8.45
C GLU A 81 10.15 4.27 7.84
N ASP A 82 10.47 4.48 6.56
CA ASP A 82 10.24 5.69 5.79
C ASP A 82 8.92 5.61 4.99
N PHE A 83 7.84 5.18 5.64
CA PHE A 83 6.52 5.11 5.02
C PHE A 83 6.00 6.52 4.64
N TYR A 84 5.11 6.60 3.65
CA TYR A 84 4.55 7.88 3.22
C TYR A 84 3.58 8.44 4.27
N TYR A 85 3.67 9.72 4.54
CA TYR A 85 2.72 10.46 5.39
C TYR A 85 2.32 11.78 4.75
N TYR A 86 1.18 12.32 5.17
CA TYR A 86 0.63 13.59 4.69
C TYR A 86 -0.19 14.32 5.76
#